data_AF-A0ABD0V9E3-F1
#
_entry.id   AF-A0ABD0V9E3-F1
#
_cell.length_a   1.000
_cell.length_b   1.000
_cell.length_c   1.000
_cell.angle_alpha   90.00
_cell.angle_beta   90.00
_cell.angle_gamma   90.00
#
_symmetry.space_group_name_H-M   'P 1'
#
loop_
_entity.id
_entity.type
_entity.pdbx_description
1 polymer ?
#
loop_
_entity_poly.entity_id
_entity_poly.type
_entity_poly.pdbx_seq_one_letter_code
_entity_poly.pdbx_strand_id
1 'polypeptide(L)' 'MSSLGTAKGIVEIAKFALYVALPASLTYAVAADSGTIHKLMGFKPYVVYPPEGPPPPSPEELREMARELARKNKGS' A
#
# COMPACT_ATOMS: atom_id res chain seq x y z
N MET A 1 -8.20 55.37 9.90
CA MET A 1 -8.43 53.94 10.24
C MET A 1 -7.35 53.50 11.22
N SER A 2 -7.70 52.75 12.28
CA SER A 2 -6.77 52.39 13.36
C SER A 2 -5.77 51.33 12.90
N SER A 3 -4.48 51.49 13.25
CA SER A 3 -3.39 50.58 12.86
C SER A 3 -3.57 49.14 13.37
N LEU A 4 -4.34 48.96 14.46
CA LEU A 4 -4.71 47.64 14.98
C LEU A 4 -5.51 46.80 13.97
N GLY A 5 -6.34 47.43 13.13
CA GLY A 5 -7.11 46.72 12.10
C GLY A 5 -6.22 46.19 10.97
N THR A 6 -5.24 46.99 10.54
CA THR A 6 -4.27 46.60 9.50
C THR A 6 -3.32 45.50 9.99
N ALA A 7 -2.85 45.59 11.24
CA ALA A 7 -2.00 44.57 11.85
C ALA A 7 -2.73 43.22 11.98
N LYS A 8 -4.02 43.23 12.34
CA LYS A 8 -4.84 42.02 12.41
C LYS A 8 -4.98 41.36 11.03
N GLY A 9 -5.21 42.14 9.97
CA GLY A 9 -5.28 41.63 8.60
C GLY A 9 -3.99 40.95 8.12
N ILE A 10 -2.83 41.55 8.42
CA ILE A 10 -1.53 40.96 8.04
C ILE A 10 -1.31 39.61 8.76
N VAL A 11 -1.66 39.51 10.05
CA VAL A 11 -1.52 38.28 10.83
C VAL A 11 -2.43 37.16 10.29
N GLU A 12 -3.65 37.51 9.87
CA GLU A 12 -4.57 36.54 9.29
C GLU A 12 -4.07 36.01 7.93
N ILE A 13 -3.53 36.89 7.07
CA ILE A 13 -2.92 36.49 5.80
C ILE A 13 -1.69 35.61 6.04
N ALA A 14 -0.81 35.97 6.98
CA ALA A 14 0.37 35.19 7.31
C ALA A 14 -0.01 33.78 7.83
N LYS A 15 -1.04 33.70 8.69
CA LYS A 15 -1.56 32.44 9.20
C LYS A 15 -2.13 31.57 8.09
N PHE A 16 -2.92 32.15 7.19
CA PHE A 16 -3.46 31.45 6.03
C PHE A 16 -2.35 30.93 5.12
N ALA A 17 -1.39 31.79 4.78
CA ALA A 17 -0.24 31.41 3.97
C ALA A 17 0.53 30.25 4.61
N LEU A 18 0.75 30.29 5.92
CA LEU A 18 1.41 29.21 6.65
C LEU A 18 0.61 27.90 6.59
N TYR A 19 -0.71 27.96 6.80
CA TYR A 19 -1.57 26.78 6.74
C TYR A 19 -1.61 26.12 5.36
N VAL A 20 -1.43 26.88 4.28
CA VAL A 20 -1.39 26.34 2.92
C VAL A 20 0.03 25.89 2.56
N ALA A 21 1.03 26.71 2.87
CA ALA A 21 2.42 26.44 2.47
C ALA A 21 3.01 25.23 3.19
N LEU A 22 2.70 25.01 4.47
CA LEU A 22 3.21 23.86 5.22
C LEU A 22 2.83 22.50 4.58
N PRO A 23 1.54 22.16 4.39
CA PRO A 23 1.16 20.88 3.77
C PRO A 23 1.57 20.81 2.30
N ALA A 24 1.54 21.90 1.55
CA ALA A 24 1.98 21.91 0.15
C ALA A 24 3.48 21.60 0.02
N SER A 25 4.32 22.26 0.84
CA SER A 25 5.77 22.04 0.83
C SER A 25 6.14 20.65 1.34
N LEU A 26 5.46 20.14 2.38
CA LEU A 26 5.65 18.78 2.87
C LEU A 26 5.28 17.74 1.80
N THR A 27 4.16 17.93 1.11
CA THR A 27 3.74 17.06 0.01
C THR A 27 4.77 17.06 -1.09
N TYR A 28 5.27 18.24 -1.49
CA TYR A 28 6.31 18.34 -2.51
C TYR A 28 7.60 17.63 -2.09
N ALA A 29 8.07 17.85 -0.86
CA ALA A 29 9.30 17.23 -0.36
C ALA A 29 9.23 15.69 -0.34
N VAL A 30 8.06 15.11 -0.08
CA VAL A 30 7.87 13.65 -0.02
C VAL A 30 7.50 13.05 -1.37
N ALA A 31 6.68 13.73 -2.17
CA ALA A 31 6.05 13.19 -3.38
C ALA A 31 6.68 13.66 -4.70
N ALA A 32 7.57 14.65 -4.70
CA ALA A 32 8.28 15.07 -5.91
C ALA A 32 9.28 14.02 -6.42
N ASP A 33 9.76 13.14 -5.54
CA ASP A 33 10.66 12.03 -5.88
C ASP A 33 9.95 10.68 -5.71
N SER A 34 9.90 9.91 -6.79
CA SER A 34 9.30 8.57 -6.79
C SER A 34 10.10 7.58 -5.93
N GLY A 35 11.42 7.77 -5.79
CA GLY A 35 12.26 6.94 -4.93
C GLY A 35 11.89 7.02 -3.45
N THR A 36 11.59 8.24 -2.98
CA THR A 36 11.13 8.50 -1.61
C THR A 36 9.76 7.88 -1.35
N ILE A 37 8.81 8.01 -2.29
CA ILE A 37 7.50 7.35 -2.22
C ILE A 37 7.64 5.82 -2.19
N HIS A 38 8.49 5.24 -3.04
CA HIS A 38 8.73 3.79 -3.05
C HIS A 38 9.28 3.28 -1.71
N LYS A 39 10.23 3.99 -1.12
CA LYS A 39 10.74 3.67 0.23
C LYS A 39 9.64 3.76 1.28
N LEU A 40 8.78 4.77 1.20
CA LEU A 40 7.66 4.94 2.14
C LEU A 40 6.64 3.80 2.04
N MET A 41 6.29 3.38 0.82
CA MET A 41 5.41 2.24 0.56
C MET A 41 6.00 0.91 1.03
N GLY A 42 7.32 0.79 1.11
CA GLY A 42 8.00 -0.39 1.63
C GLY A 42 7.79 -0.65 3.13
N PHE A 43 7.41 0.36 3.93
CA PHE A 43 7.17 0.18 5.37
C PHE A 43 5.89 -0.59 5.69
N LYS A 44 4.90 -0.59 4.78
CA LYS A 44 3.69 -1.38 4.90
C LYS A 44 3.40 -2.09 3.58
N PRO A 45 3.64 -3.41 3.50
CA PRO A 45 3.31 -4.15 2.29
C PRO A 45 1.80 -4.02 2.00
N TYR A 46 1.47 -3.43 0.85
CA TYR A 46 0.09 -3.22 0.41
C TYR A 46 -0.57 -4.51 -0.12
N VAL A 47 0.26 -5.51 -0.43
CA VAL A 47 -0.16 -6.84 -0.89
C VAL A 47 0.43 -7.86 0.07
N VAL A 48 -0.44 -8.48 0.85
CA VAL A 48 -0.09 -9.68 1.63
C VAL A 48 -0.42 -10.86 0.74
N TYR A 49 0.61 -11.51 0.18
CA TYR A 49 0.39 -12.78 -0.48
C TYR A 49 -0.06 -13.80 0.57
N PRO A 50 -1.12 -14.57 0.31
CA PRO A 50 -1.43 -15.72 1.14
C PRO A 50 -0.19 -16.63 1.20
N PRO A 51 0.01 -17.36 2.30
CA PRO A 51 1.07 -18.36 2.38
C PRO A 51 1.03 -19.25 1.14
N GLU A 52 2.18 -19.52 0.53
CA GLU A 52 2.23 -20.44 -0.61
C GLU A 52 1.58 -21.76 -0.21
N GLY A 53 0.61 -22.20 -1.01
CA GLY A 53 -0.04 -23.48 -0.80
C GLY A 53 0.96 -24.62 -0.96
N PRO A 54 0.62 -25.85 -0.50
CA PRO A 54 1.45 -27.01 -0.79
C PRO A 54 1.66 -27.12 -2.32
N PRO A 55 2.87 -27.49 -2.76
CA PRO A 55 3.14 -27.68 -4.18
C PRO A 55 2.15 -28.70 -4.76
N PRO A 56 1.77 -28.55 -6.04
CA PRO A 56 0.88 -29.50 -6.69
C PRO A 56 1.53 -30.90 -6.66
N PRO A 57 0.72 -31.97 -6.55
CA PRO A 57 1.22 -33.34 -6.59
C PRO A 57 1.97 -33.60 -7.90
N SER A 58 3.03 -34.40 -7.81
CA SER A 58 3.87 -34.79 -8.95
C SER A 58 3.08 -35.64 -9.96
N PRO A 59 3.52 -35.71 -11.23
CA PRO A 59 2.87 -36.56 -12.23
C PRO A 59 2.83 -38.05 -11.85
N GLU A 60 3.79 -38.53 -11.05
CA GLU A 60 3.81 -39.91 -10.56
C GLU A 60 2.75 -40.13 -9.48
N GLU A 61 2.66 -39.22 -8.51
CA GLU A 61 1.60 -39.23 -7.47
C GLU A 61 0.20 -39.14 -8.11
N LEU A 62 0.02 -38.32 -9.15
CA LEU A 62 -1.23 -38.25 -9.91
C LEU A 62 -1.61 -39.58 -10.57
N ARG A 63 -0.61 -40.31 -11.11
CA ARG A 63 -0.83 -41.63 -11.72
C ARG A 63 -1.18 -42.67 -10.68
N GLU A 64 -0.57 -42.61 -9.50
CA GLU A 64 -0.90 -43.49 -8.38
C GLU A 64 -2.31 -43.21 -7.85
N MET A 65 -2.66 -41.94 -7.63
CA MET A 65 -4.02 -41.52 -7.27
C MET A 65 -5.07 -42.02 -8.28
N ALA A 66 -4.77 -41.92 -9.58
CA ALA A 66 -5.67 -42.42 -10.63
C ALA A 66 -5.84 -43.96 -10.56
N ARG A 67 -4.77 -44.69 -10.26
CA ARG A 67 -4.82 -46.16 -10.08
C ARG A 67 -5.60 -46.55 -8.84
N GLU A 68 -5.45 -45.82 -7.73
CA GLU A 68 -6.21 -46.05 -6.49
C GLU A 68 -7.71 -45.82 -6.69
N LEU A 69 -8.09 -44.73 -7.36
CA LEU A 69 -9.48 -44.44 -7.72
C LEU A 69 -10.08 -45.55 -8.59
N ALA A 70 -9.34 -46.04 -9.58
CA ALA A 70 -9.79 -47.14 -10.44
C ALA A 70 -9.98 -48.46 -9.67
N ARG A 71 -9.11 -48.74 -8.68
CA ARG A 71 -9.25 -49.91 -7.80
C ARG A 71 -10.48 -49.77 -6.89
N LYS A 72 -10.68 -48.59 -6.30
CA LYS A 72 -11.84 -48.31 -5.44
C LYS A 72 -13.17 -48.46 -6.19
N ASN A 73 -13.23 -47.99 -7.44
CA ASN A 73 -14.41 -48.13 -8.29
C ASN A 73 -14.69 -49.57 -8.75
N LYS A 74 -13.69 -50.45 -8.79
CA LYS A 74 -13.88 -51.88 -9.11
C LYS A 74 -14.26 -52.73 -7.91
N GLY A 75 -14.01 -52.23 -6.70
CA GLY A 75 -14.33 -52.91 -5.43
C GLY A 75 -15.63 -52.45 -4.77
N SER A 76 -16.37 -51.53 -5.40
CA SER A 76 -17.74 -51.14 -5.06
C SER A 76 -18.71 -51.66 -6.12
#